data_AF-A0A4Q4W5K1-F1
#
_entry.id   AF-A0A4Q4W5K1-F1
#
_cell.length_a   1.000
_cell.length_b   1.000
_cell.length_c   1.000
_cell.angle_alpha   90.00
_cell.angle_beta   90.00
_cell.angle_gamma   90.00
#
_symmetry.space_group_name_H-M   'P 1'
#
loop_
_entity.id
_entity.type
_entity.pdbx_description
1 polymer ?
#
loop_
_entity_poly.entity_id
_entity_poly.type
_entity_poly.pdbx_seq_one_letter_code
_entity_poly.pdbx_strand_id
1 'polypeptide(L)'
;MRRIPSQQDETEANTWSDQAKVVEADVEQSAPPGPNPADFPDGGLEAWLVVFGGWCALFCTFGLVNCVGVFVEYYVNGPLASYGASTVTWITSVQAALMTGGNVIFGRLFDNYGPRWLLLGGTVVYIFGLMMTSLSTEYYQIILSQGIVSSLGSSAVFNASMSCVMGWFFRRRAAALGVLVSGASLGGVVLPIMMTRLIARVGFPWTMRILAFMFLAMLAVSCLTVKSRLLPRPTPVRFADYYRPLTEPTMAFVVAAGFFSFLGIFLPFNYLIIQAQQAGMSPTLVPYLLPILNAASIPGRILPGILGDKVGRFNLMILISFISGAATLVLWIPGSGSTGAIIAYGAIYGFSSGGYVSLAPAVLGQISDIREIGTRLGITFIFNSVGALVGSPVGGAIVAARHAGAGNNGNDYLGLQLFCGAVMLVGTAFFAIARYTQQGFKIVKV
;
A
#
# COMPACT_ATOMS: atom_id res chain seq x y z
N MET A 1 16.48 -93.97 -12.17
CA MET A 1 15.56 -92.82 -12.03
C MET A 1 15.80 -91.91 -13.22
N ARG A 2 15.01 -92.03 -14.31
CA ARG A 2 13.91 -91.13 -14.74
C ARG A 2 14.35 -89.65 -14.80
N ARG A 3 14.31 -88.89 -15.92
CA ARG A 3 13.79 -89.04 -17.30
C ARG A 3 14.56 -88.02 -18.20
N ILE A 4 14.74 -88.35 -19.47
CA ILE A 4 15.06 -87.44 -20.62
C ILE A 4 13.71 -87.25 -21.41
N PRO A 5 13.56 -86.46 -22.50
CA PRO A 5 14.04 -85.13 -22.98
C PRO A 5 12.88 -84.17 -23.37
N SER A 6 13.15 -82.92 -23.78
CA SER A 6 12.79 -82.39 -25.13
C SER A 6 13.19 -80.92 -25.35
N GLN A 7 13.94 -80.68 -26.42
CA GLN A 7 13.91 -79.44 -27.22
C GLN A 7 12.82 -79.58 -28.31
N GLN A 8 12.44 -78.44 -28.92
CA GLN A 8 11.49 -78.21 -30.04
C GLN A 8 10.03 -77.90 -29.60
N ASP A 9 9.33 -76.85 -30.06
CA ASP A 9 9.50 -75.95 -31.22
C ASP A 9 8.93 -74.53 -30.98
N GLU A 10 9.59 -73.57 -31.64
CA GLU A 10 9.10 -72.33 -32.28
C GLU A 10 7.82 -71.62 -31.78
N THR A 11 8.00 -70.39 -31.29
CA THR A 11 7.40 -69.23 -31.97
C THR A 11 8.14 -67.94 -31.60
N GLU A 12 8.93 -67.40 -32.54
CA GLU A 12 9.28 -65.98 -32.52
C GLU A 12 8.03 -65.18 -32.87
N ALA A 13 7.51 -64.41 -31.90
CA ALA A 13 6.70 -63.23 -32.19
C ALA A 13 6.70 -62.27 -30.99
N ASN A 14 7.52 -61.23 -31.13
CA ASN A 14 7.25 -59.85 -30.68
C ASN A 14 7.31 -59.53 -29.17
N THR A 15 8.51 -59.11 -28.76
CA THR A 15 8.81 -57.77 -28.21
C THR A 15 7.78 -57.15 -27.26
N TRP A 16 7.94 -57.32 -25.95
CA TRP A 16 7.72 -56.25 -24.97
C TRP A 16 8.67 -56.45 -23.78
N SER A 17 9.77 -55.71 -23.80
CA SER A 17 10.70 -55.55 -22.68
C SER A 17 10.04 -54.77 -21.55
N ASP A 18 10.23 -55.23 -20.31
CA ASP A 18 10.32 -54.44 -19.06
C ASP A 18 9.88 -52.97 -19.13
N GLN A 19 8.58 -52.69 -19.20
CA GLN A 19 8.02 -51.33 -19.05
C GLN A 19 7.37 -51.08 -17.69
N ALA A 20 7.35 -52.05 -16.77
CA ALA A 20 6.62 -51.92 -15.50
C ALA A 20 7.43 -51.34 -14.32
N LYS A 21 8.70 -50.91 -14.52
CA LYS A 21 9.54 -50.37 -13.42
C LYS A 21 10.31 -49.08 -13.73
N VAL A 22 10.03 -48.38 -14.84
CA VAL A 22 10.74 -47.13 -15.20
C VAL A 22 9.81 -45.89 -15.25
N VAL A 23 8.52 -46.02 -14.90
CA VAL A 23 7.54 -44.91 -15.08
C VAL A 23 7.23 -44.12 -13.78
N GLU A 24 7.92 -44.38 -12.66
CA GLU A 24 7.70 -43.62 -11.41
C GLU A 24 8.81 -42.59 -11.08
N ALA A 25 9.63 -42.22 -12.06
CA ALA A 25 10.68 -41.21 -11.90
C ALA A 25 10.51 -39.99 -12.81
N ASP A 26 9.32 -39.76 -13.37
CA ASP A 26 9.03 -38.54 -14.11
C ASP A 26 8.50 -37.43 -13.19
N VAL A 27 9.46 -36.60 -12.78
CA VAL A 27 9.33 -35.15 -12.68
C VAL A 27 8.20 -34.67 -11.76
N GLU A 28 8.45 -34.74 -10.45
CA GLU A 28 8.11 -33.59 -9.61
C GLU A 28 8.86 -32.39 -10.22
N GLN A 29 8.14 -31.61 -11.03
CA GLN A 29 8.62 -30.35 -11.56
C GLN A 29 8.70 -29.41 -10.36
N SER A 30 9.77 -29.59 -9.57
CA SER A 30 10.14 -28.66 -8.52
C SER A 30 10.09 -27.28 -9.13
N ALA A 31 9.24 -26.43 -8.55
CA ALA A 31 9.16 -25.04 -8.94
C ALA A 31 10.60 -24.52 -9.08
N PRO A 32 10.95 -23.80 -10.16
CA PRO A 32 12.31 -23.35 -10.37
C PRO A 32 12.80 -22.71 -9.07
N PRO A 33 13.99 -23.09 -8.56
CA PRO A 33 14.43 -22.64 -7.25
C PRO A 33 14.26 -21.13 -7.17
N GLY A 34 13.56 -20.68 -6.12
CA GLY A 34 13.38 -19.26 -5.86
C GLY A 34 14.75 -18.56 -5.90
N PRO A 35 14.82 -17.29 -6.32
CA PRO A 35 16.10 -16.60 -6.49
C PRO A 35 16.96 -16.75 -5.22
N ASN A 36 18.22 -17.18 -5.37
CA ASN A 36 19.07 -17.43 -4.22
C ASN A 36 19.25 -16.10 -3.47
N PRO A 37 19.08 -16.04 -2.13
CA PRO A 37 19.35 -14.84 -1.35
C PRO A 37 20.73 -14.20 -1.62
N ALA A 38 21.72 -14.97 -2.08
CA ALA A 38 23.03 -14.49 -2.49
C ALA A 38 23.03 -13.68 -3.81
N ASP A 39 21.99 -13.80 -4.62
CA ASP A 39 21.87 -13.13 -5.93
C ASP A 39 21.38 -11.67 -5.79
N PHE A 40 21.09 -11.22 -4.56
CA PHE A 40 20.63 -9.85 -4.29
C PHE A 40 21.81 -8.97 -3.84
N PRO A 41 21.98 -7.78 -4.45
CA PRO A 41 23.07 -6.88 -4.09
C PRO A 41 22.91 -6.30 -2.68
N ASP A 42 21.68 -6.16 -2.16
CA ASP A 42 21.38 -5.71 -0.78
C ASP A 42 22.08 -4.39 -0.37
N GLY A 43 22.42 -3.56 -1.36
CA GLY A 43 23.20 -2.34 -1.21
C GLY A 43 23.90 -1.92 -2.52
N GLY A 44 24.87 -1.03 -2.40
CA GLY A 44 25.57 -0.41 -3.54
C GLY A 44 24.92 0.88 -4.02
N LEU A 45 25.69 1.69 -4.75
CA LEU A 45 25.25 3.01 -5.22
C LEU A 45 23.98 2.88 -6.09
N GLU A 46 23.95 1.94 -7.03
CA GLU A 46 22.80 1.74 -7.91
C GLU A 46 21.52 1.38 -7.13
N ALA A 47 21.59 0.44 -6.19
CA ALA A 47 20.43 0.04 -5.40
C ALA A 47 19.87 1.20 -4.57
N TRP A 48 20.74 2.03 -3.98
CA TRP A 48 20.32 3.21 -3.23
C TRP A 48 19.84 4.36 -4.13
N LEU A 49 20.37 4.50 -5.34
CA LEU A 49 19.82 5.42 -6.35
C LEU A 49 18.41 5.01 -6.78
N VAL A 50 18.12 3.71 -6.90
CA VAL A 50 16.76 3.21 -7.16
C VAL A 50 15.84 3.55 -5.99
N VAL A 51 16.29 3.38 -4.74
CA VAL A 51 15.52 3.78 -3.55
C VAL A 51 15.25 5.30 -3.55
N PHE A 52 16.25 6.12 -3.85
CA PHE A 52 16.10 7.57 -3.93
C PHE A 52 15.14 8.00 -5.06
N GLY A 53 15.24 7.38 -6.23
CA GLY A 53 14.30 7.58 -7.32
C GLY A 53 12.87 7.23 -6.93
N GLY A 54 12.68 6.07 -6.30
CA GLY A 54 11.37 5.67 -5.79
C GLY A 54 10.85 6.57 -4.67
N TRP A 55 11.74 7.10 -3.83
CA TRP A 55 11.40 8.10 -2.82
C TRP A 55 10.84 9.38 -3.45
N CYS A 56 11.48 9.90 -4.50
CA CYS A 56 10.98 11.05 -5.26
C CYS A 56 9.60 10.77 -5.87
N ALA A 57 9.39 9.57 -6.41
CA ALA A 57 8.12 9.15 -6.96
C ALA A 57 7.01 9.06 -5.90
N LEU A 58 7.30 8.50 -4.72
CA LEU A 58 6.33 8.39 -3.63
C LEU A 58 6.01 9.73 -2.96
N PHE A 59 6.97 10.65 -2.92
CA PHE A 59 6.72 12.04 -2.51
C PHE A 59 5.68 12.70 -3.41
N CYS A 60 5.77 12.51 -4.74
CA CYS A 60 4.84 13.11 -5.68
C CYS A 60 3.46 12.44 -5.64
N THR A 61 3.42 11.10 -5.64
CA THR A 61 2.19 10.32 -5.77
C THR A 61 1.36 10.32 -4.49
N PHE A 62 1.74 9.50 -3.51
CA PHE A 62 1.01 9.35 -2.25
C PHE A 62 1.06 10.63 -1.41
N GLY A 63 2.11 11.45 -1.55
CA GLY A 63 2.18 12.76 -0.90
C GLY A 63 1.03 13.68 -1.32
N LEU A 64 0.68 13.74 -2.62
CA LEU A 64 -0.44 14.56 -3.08
C LEU A 64 -1.80 14.01 -2.57
N VAL A 65 -1.94 12.69 -2.49
CA VAL A 65 -3.16 12.06 -1.94
C VAL A 65 -3.40 12.48 -0.48
N ASN A 66 -2.37 12.78 0.30
CA ASN A 66 -2.53 13.31 1.66
C ASN A 66 -3.07 14.76 1.71
N CYS A 67 -3.20 15.44 0.57
CA CYS A 67 -3.71 16.81 0.48
C CYS A 67 -5.24 16.89 0.35
N VAL A 68 -5.99 15.81 0.67
CA VAL A 68 -7.46 15.74 0.54
C VAL A 68 -8.14 16.98 1.12
N GLY A 69 -7.80 17.37 2.35
CA GLY A 69 -8.42 18.51 3.03
C GLY A 69 -8.30 19.82 2.24
N VAL A 70 -7.13 20.09 1.66
CA VAL A 70 -6.87 21.33 0.89
C VAL A 70 -7.69 21.34 -0.40
N PHE A 71 -7.81 20.20 -1.08
CA PHE A 71 -8.63 20.08 -2.28
C PHE A 71 -10.12 20.25 -1.98
N VAL A 72 -10.64 19.54 -0.98
CA VAL A 72 -12.05 19.61 -0.60
C VAL A 72 -12.43 21.03 -0.15
N GLU A 73 -11.60 21.66 0.68
CA GLU A 73 -11.82 23.04 1.12
C GLU A 73 -11.89 24.02 -0.05
N TYR A 74 -10.96 23.94 -0.99
CA TYR A 74 -10.98 24.82 -2.17
C TYR A 74 -12.20 24.56 -3.07
N TYR A 75 -12.57 23.30 -3.29
CA TYR A 75 -13.68 22.94 -4.17
C TYR A 75 -15.03 23.34 -3.59
N VAL A 76 -15.28 23.06 -2.31
CA VAL A 76 -16.54 23.39 -1.63
C VAL A 76 -16.72 24.90 -1.51
N ASN A 77 -15.65 25.67 -1.27
CA ASN A 77 -15.75 27.12 -1.13
C ASN A 77 -15.57 27.90 -2.44
N GLY A 78 -15.31 27.21 -3.55
CA GLY A 78 -14.98 27.83 -4.83
C GLY A 78 -15.81 27.27 -5.97
N PRO A 79 -15.18 26.59 -6.96
CA PRO A 79 -15.84 26.23 -8.21
C PRO A 79 -17.02 25.27 -8.06
N LEU A 80 -17.09 24.51 -6.97
CA LEU A 80 -18.11 23.48 -6.73
C LEU A 80 -19.05 23.82 -5.56
N ALA A 81 -19.17 25.09 -5.20
CA ALA A 81 -20.01 25.53 -4.07
C ALA A 81 -21.50 25.19 -4.22
N SER A 82 -21.98 24.92 -5.43
CA SER A 82 -23.34 24.44 -5.70
C SER A 82 -23.56 22.96 -5.33
N TYR A 83 -22.49 22.18 -5.16
CA TYR A 83 -22.55 20.77 -4.82
C TYR A 83 -22.40 20.55 -3.31
N GLY A 84 -23.08 19.51 -2.79
CA GLY A 84 -22.87 19.07 -1.42
C GLY A 84 -21.44 18.57 -1.19
N ALA A 85 -20.91 18.79 0.02
CA ALA A 85 -19.56 18.34 0.40
C ALA A 85 -19.34 16.83 0.21
N SER A 86 -20.40 16.01 0.38
CA SER A 86 -20.37 14.57 0.11
C SER A 86 -20.08 14.25 -1.35
N THR A 87 -20.67 15.01 -2.28
CA THR A 87 -20.43 14.87 -3.72
C THR A 87 -19.01 15.30 -4.08
N VAL A 88 -18.53 16.42 -3.55
CA VAL A 88 -17.16 16.91 -3.82
C VAL A 88 -16.09 15.92 -3.34
N THR A 89 -16.30 15.29 -2.19
CA THR A 89 -15.35 14.32 -1.61
C THR A 89 -15.15 13.08 -2.49
N TRP A 90 -16.07 12.76 -3.40
CA TRP A 90 -15.88 11.67 -4.37
C TRP A 90 -14.66 11.86 -5.26
N ILE A 91 -14.30 13.10 -5.59
CA ILE A 91 -13.12 13.39 -6.44
C ILE A 91 -11.85 12.82 -5.78
N THR A 92 -11.63 13.15 -4.51
CA THR A 92 -10.46 12.71 -3.74
C THR A 92 -10.54 11.24 -3.35
N SER A 93 -11.74 10.72 -3.11
CA SER A 93 -11.94 9.28 -2.84
C SER A 93 -11.61 8.42 -4.07
N VAL A 94 -12.08 8.82 -5.26
CA VAL A 94 -11.74 8.15 -6.53
C VAL A 94 -10.24 8.26 -6.79
N GLN A 95 -9.62 9.40 -6.48
CA GLN A 95 -8.17 9.57 -6.60
C GLN A 95 -7.40 8.54 -5.77
N ALA A 96 -7.72 8.42 -4.48
CA ALA A 96 -7.08 7.47 -3.58
C ALA A 96 -7.34 6.01 -3.99
N ALA A 97 -8.58 5.71 -4.39
CA ALA A 97 -9.00 4.38 -4.81
C ALA A 97 -8.35 3.94 -6.11
N LEU A 98 -8.26 4.80 -7.13
CA LEU A 98 -7.60 4.47 -8.40
C LEU A 98 -6.09 4.42 -8.28
N MET A 99 -5.47 5.30 -7.48
CA MET A 99 -4.03 5.22 -7.23
C MET A 99 -3.66 3.87 -6.59
N THR A 100 -4.42 3.46 -5.57
CA THR A 100 -4.14 2.23 -4.82
C THR A 100 -4.60 0.99 -5.59
N GLY A 101 -5.80 1.00 -6.16
CA GLY A 101 -6.41 -0.13 -6.85
C GLY A 101 -5.88 -0.36 -8.26
N GLY A 102 -5.45 0.70 -8.96
CA GLY A 102 -4.83 0.61 -10.28
C GLY A 102 -3.57 -0.26 -10.31
N ASN A 103 -2.97 -0.53 -9.14
CA ASN A 103 -1.85 -1.44 -8.99
C ASN A 103 -2.13 -2.87 -9.49
N VAL A 104 -3.39 -3.32 -9.55
CA VAL A 104 -3.72 -4.63 -10.13
C VAL A 104 -3.38 -4.71 -11.62
N ILE A 105 -3.57 -3.60 -12.34
CA ILE A 105 -3.28 -3.48 -13.77
C ILE A 105 -1.78 -3.21 -13.96
N PHE A 106 -1.27 -2.19 -13.26
CA PHE A 106 0.12 -1.76 -13.43
C PHE A 106 1.13 -2.75 -12.84
N GLY A 107 0.75 -3.55 -11.85
CA GLY A 107 1.57 -4.62 -11.30
C GLY A 107 1.90 -5.69 -12.33
N ARG A 108 0.92 -6.13 -13.11
CA ARG A 108 1.17 -7.10 -14.18
C ARG A 108 1.95 -6.49 -15.35
N LEU A 109 1.63 -5.24 -15.71
CA LEU A 109 2.41 -4.49 -16.70
C LEU A 109 3.87 -4.36 -16.27
N PHE A 110 4.13 -4.14 -14.97
CA PHE A 110 5.48 -4.13 -14.41
C PHE A 110 6.18 -5.48 -14.57
N ASP A 111 5.52 -6.58 -14.18
CA ASP A 111 6.11 -7.92 -14.29
C ASP A 111 6.48 -8.29 -15.74
N ASN A 112 5.68 -7.83 -16.71
CA ASN A 112 5.86 -8.12 -18.14
C ASN A 112 6.84 -7.17 -18.88
N TYR A 113 6.84 -5.88 -18.55
CA TYR A 113 7.57 -4.85 -19.32
C TYR A 113 8.62 -4.08 -18.50
N GLY A 114 8.70 -4.33 -17.19
CA GLY A 114 9.59 -3.64 -16.28
C GLY A 114 9.18 -2.18 -15.99
N PRO A 115 9.99 -1.46 -15.20
CA PRO A 115 9.65 -0.12 -14.68
C PRO A 115 9.72 0.99 -15.72
N ARG A 116 10.60 0.89 -16.73
CA ARG A 116 10.99 2.04 -17.56
C ARG A 116 9.80 2.65 -18.29
N TRP A 117 9.00 1.81 -18.94
CA TRP A 117 7.85 2.28 -19.72
C TRP A 117 6.70 2.74 -18.83
N LEU A 118 6.50 2.09 -17.67
CA LEU A 118 5.50 2.49 -16.69
C LEU A 118 5.84 3.83 -16.07
N LEU A 119 7.11 4.09 -15.74
CA LEU A 119 7.54 5.37 -15.18
C LEU A 119 7.42 6.50 -16.21
N LEU A 120 7.89 6.29 -17.44
CA LEU A 120 7.81 7.32 -18.48
C LEU A 120 6.36 7.63 -18.83
N GLY A 121 5.57 6.61 -19.18
CA GLY A 121 4.16 6.79 -19.52
C GLY A 121 3.34 7.32 -18.35
N GLY A 122 3.54 6.74 -17.15
CA GLY A 122 2.88 7.16 -15.93
C GLY A 122 3.20 8.61 -15.55
N THR A 123 4.45 9.04 -15.70
CA THR A 123 4.86 10.43 -15.44
C THR A 123 4.16 11.40 -16.39
N VAL A 124 4.16 11.11 -17.70
CA VAL A 124 3.49 11.97 -18.70
C VAL A 124 2.00 12.09 -18.40
N VAL A 125 1.32 10.95 -18.18
CA VAL A 125 -0.12 10.92 -17.85
C VAL A 125 -0.41 11.64 -16.54
N TYR A 126 0.45 11.46 -15.53
CA TYR A 126 0.25 12.09 -14.22
C TYR A 126 0.36 13.61 -14.31
N ILE A 127 1.44 14.12 -14.93
CA ILE A 127 1.65 15.56 -15.12
C ILE A 127 0.56 16.16 -16.00
N PHE A 128 0.16 15.47 -17.07
CA PHE A 128 -0.96 15.92 -17.91
C PHE A 128 -2.26 16.05 -17.10
N GLY A 129 -2.60 15.04 -16.28
CA GLY A 129 -3.76 15.10 -15.40
C GLY A 129 -3.74 16.31 -14.47
N LEU A 130 -2.61 16.59 -13.80
CA LEU A 130 -2.46 17.75 -12.91
C LEU A 130 -2.55 19.09 -13.66
N MET A 131 -1.95 19.18 -14.86
CA MET A 131 -2.06 20.36 -15.71
C MET A 131 -3.51 20.60 -16.16
N MET A 132 -4.25 19.55 -16.50
CA MET A 132 -5.67 19.66 -16.83
C MET A 132 -6.51 20.06 -15.60
N THR A 133 -6.21 19.54 -14.41
CA THR A 133 -6.85 19.98 -13.17
C THR A 133 -6.66 21.48 -12.91
N SER A 134 -5.54 22.07 -13.35
CA SER A 134 -5.32 23.52 -13.24
C SER A 134 -6.27 24.37 -14.08
N LEU A 135 -6.90 23.79 -15.09
CA LEU A 135 -7.83 24.45 -16.02
C LEU A 135 -9.30 24.12 -15.74
N SER A 136 -9.56 23.10 -14.92
CA SER A 136 -10.89 22.58 -14.66
C SER A 136 -11.70 23.50 -13.74
N THR A 137 -12.94 23.79 -14.14
CA THR A 137 -13.91 24.57 -13.35
C THR A 137 -15.14 23.75 -12.99
N GLU A 138 -15.48 22.74 -13.80
CA GLU A 138 -16.67 21.92 -13.62
C GLU A 138 -16.36 20.61 -12.89
N TYR A 139 -17.34 20.05 -12.18
CA TYR A 139 -17.20 18.81 -11.42
C TYR A 139 -16.64 17.66 -12.28
N TYR A 140 -17.22 17.46 -13.46
CA TYR A 140 -16.79 16.38 -14.37
C TYR A 140 -15.36 16.57 -14.89
N GLN A 141 -14.91 17.82 -15.07
CA GLN A 141 -13.55 18.12 -15.53
C GLN A 141 -12.54 17.77 -14.42
N ILE A 142 -12.86 18.12 -13.18
CA ILE A 142 -12.00 17.86 -12.02
C ILE A 142 -11.93 16.35 -11.75
N ILE A 143 -13.05 15.62 -11.75
CA ILE A 143 -13.02 14.17 -11.50
C ILE A 143 -12.30 13.40 -12.63
N LEU A 144 -12.43 13.80 -13.89
CA LEU A 144 -11.71 13.19 -15.00
C LEU A 144 -10.20 13.48 -14.90
N SER A 145 -9.81 14.74 -14.71
CA SER A 145 -8.40 15.16 -14.68
C SER A 145 -7.66 14.69 -13.43
N GLN A 146 -8.18 15.02 -12.23
CA GLN A 146 -7.57 14.68 -10.96
C GLN A 146 -7.91 13.24 -10.56
N GLY A 147 -9.20 12.93 -10.48
CA GLY A 147 -9.69 11.66 -9.94
C GLY A 147 -9.25 10.46 -10.76
N ILE A 148 -9.28 10.55 -12.10
CA ILE A 148 -8.99 9.43 -13.00
C ILE A 148 -7.61 9.54 -13.65
N VAL A 149 -7.38 10.55 -14.48
CA VAL A 149 -6.17 10.64 -15.32
C VAL A 149 -4.91 10.76 -14.47
N SER A 150 -4.88 11.72 -13.53
CA SER A 150 -3.72 11.90 -12.65
C SER A 150 -3.46 10.65 -11.79
N SER A 151 -4.52 10.00 -11.32
CA SER A 151 -4.44 8.82 -10.46
C SER A 151 -3.92 7.58 -11.19
N LEU A 152 -4.29 7.38 -12.45
CA LEU A 152 -3.75 6.30 -13.27
C LEU A 152 -2.24 6.46 -13.50
N GLY A 153 -1.80 7.68 -13.86
CA GLY A 153 -0.37 7.97 -14.00
C GLY A 153 0.39 7.80 -12.68
N SER A 154 -0.18 8.30 -11.59
CA SER A 154 0.34 8.15 -10.22
C SER A 154 0.44 6.67 -9.81
N SER A 155 -0.57 5.84 -10.11
CA SER A 155 -0.58 4.41 -9.81
C SER A 155 0.54 3.67 -10.54
N ALA A 156 0.74 3.95 -11.83
CA ALA A 156 1.81 3.34 -12.62
C ALA A 156 3.20 3.69 -12.05
N VAL A 157 3.41 4.96 -11.71
CA VAL A 157 4.67 5.46 -11.12
C VAL A 157 4.93 4.85 -9.74
N PHE A 158 3.89 4.80 -8.90
CA PHE A 158 3.94 4.19 -7.57
C PHE A 158 4.31 2.71 -7.66
N ASN A 159 3.62 1.96 -8.52
CA ASN A 159 3.86 0.53 -8.70
C ASN A 159 5.29 0.25 -9.15
N ALA A 160 5.74 0.91 -10.21
CA ALA A 160 7.06 0.71 -10.78
C ALA A 160 8.17 0.97 -9.75
N SER A 161 8.03 2.03 -8.95
CA SER A 161 8.98 2.39 -7.91
C SER A 161 9.02 1.38 -6.76
N MET A 162 7.84 0.98 -6.27
CA MET A 162 7.71 0.03 -5.16
C MET A 162 8.23 -1.37 -5.54
N SER A 163 7.79 -1.88 -6.69
CA SER A 163 8.13 -3.21 -7.18
C SER A 163 9.62 -3.34 -7.50
N CYS A 164 10.25 -2.30 -8.04
CA CYS A 164 11.69 -2.30 -8.31
C CYS A 164 12.53 -2.53 -7.06
N VAL A 165 12.30 -1.78 -5.97
CA VAL A 165 13.14 -1.87 -4.77
C VAL A 165 13.14 -3.28 -4.17
N MET A 166 12.04 -4.01 -4.26
CA MET A 166 11.98 -5.40 -3.80
C MET A 166 12.90 -6.36 -4.57
N GLY A 167 13.21 -6.04 -5.84
CA GLY A 167 14.13 -6.82 -6.67
C GLY A 167 15.61 -6.57 -6.36
N TRP A 168 15.95 -5.45 -5.71
CA TRP A 168 17.31 -5.06 -5.36
C TRP A 168 17.74 -5.50 -3.96
N PHE A 169 16.78 -5.57 -3.03
CA PHE A 169 17.04 -5.89 -1.63
C PHE A 169 16.32 -7.18 -1.21
N PHE A 170 17.03 -8.07 -0.51
CA PHE A 170 16.46 -9.26 0.11
C PHE A 170 16.63 -9.24 1.62
N ARG A 171 17.84 -9.05 2.16
CA ARG A 171 18.11 -8.97 3.61
C ARG A 171 17.73 -7.62 4.21
N ARG A 172 17.90 -6.52 3.46
CA ARG A 172 17.59 -5.14 3.91
C ARG A 172 16.33 -4.57 3.26
N ARG A 173 15.43 -5.45 2.81
CA ARG A 173 14.26 -5.09 2.02
C ARG A 173 13.30 -4.18 2.79
N ALA A 174 12.99 -4.50 4.05
CA ALA A 174 12.05 -3.69 4.82
C ALA A 174 12.66 -2.32 5.16
N ALA A 175 13.96 -2.24 5.43
CA ALA A 175 14.66 -0.97 5.61
C ALA A 175 14.64 -0.11 4.34
N ALA A 176 14.97 -0.69 3.18
CA ALA A 176 14.97 0.02 1.90
C ALA A 176 13.56 0.54 1.52
N LEU A 177 12.53 -0.30 1.71
CA LEU A 177 11.14 0.10 1.53
C LEU A 177 10.73 1.17 2.55
N GLY A 178 11.15 1.06 3.81
CA GLY A 178 10.93 2.09 4.83
C GLY A 178 11.47 3.46 4.43
N VAL A 179 12.70 3.49 3.90
CA VAL A 179 13.28 4.72 3.33
C VAL A 179 12.45 5.20 2.15
N LEU A 180 12.21 4.37 1.14
CA LEU A 180 11.41 4.74 -0.05
C LEU A 180 10.04 5.33 0.33
N VAL A 181 9.30 4.67 1.22
CA VAL A 181 7.96 5.06 1.63
C VAL A 181 7.98 6.31 2.50
N SER A 182 9.08 6.64 3.19
CA SER A 182 9.19 7.91 3.94
C SER A 182 8.98 9.16 3.06
N GLY A 183 9.25 9.07 1.75
CA GLY A 183 9.01 10.17 0.81
C GLY A 183 7.54 10.58 0.74
N ALA A 184 6.63 9.62 0.78
CA ALA A 184 5.19 9.89 0.85
C ALA A 184 4.78 10.62 2.14
N SER A 185 5.42 10.34 3.27
CA SER A 185 5.16 11.04 4.53
C SER A 185 5.65 12.47 4.47
N LEU A 186 6.88 12.68 3.97
CA LEU A 186 7.41 14.03 3.81
C LEU A 186 6.55 14.85 2.84
N GLY A 187 6.08 14.24 1.75
CA GLY A 187 5.10 14.84 0.85
C GLY A 187 3.80 15.22 1.58
N GLY A 188 3.28 14.35 2.44
CA GLY A 188 2.10 14.64 3.26
C GLY A 188 2.30 15.74 4.33
N VAL A 189 3.55 16.09 4.68
CA VAL A 189 3.84 17.26 5.53
C VAL A 189 4.00 18.52 4.67
N VAL A 190 4.82 18.45 3.63
CA VAL A 190 5.25 19.61 2.84
C VAL A 190 4.13 20.11 1.92
N LEU A 191 3.46 19.20 1.21
CA LEU A 191 2.53 19.56 0.13
C LEU A 191 1.27 20.27 0.63
N PRO A 192 0.57 19.84 1.69
CA PRO A 192 -0.60 20.57 2.18
C PRO A 192 -0.25 22.00 2.61
N ILE A 193 0.84 22.17 3.37
CA ILE A 193 1.30 23.49 3.84
C ILE A 193 1.66 24.39 2.65
N MET A 194 2.39 23.85 1.68
CA MET A 194 2.80 24.57 0.48
C MET A 194 1.58 24.96 -0.36
N MET A 195 0.64 24.04 -0.58
CA MET A 195 -0.58 24.28 -1.35
C MET A 195 -1.44 25.37 -0.71
N THR A 196 -1.74 25.28 0.58
CA THR A 196 -2.56 26.30 1.27
C THR A 196 -1.95 27.70 1.13
N ARG A 197 -0.62 27.83 1.29
CA ARG A 197 0.08 29.12 1.15
C ARG A 197 0.14 29.61 -0.31
N LEU A 198 0.32 28.71 -1.27
CA LEU A 198 0.36 29.08 -2.69
C LEU A 198 -1.04 29.46 -3.21
N ILE A 199 -2.08 28.72 -2.83
CA ILE A 199 -3.46 29.03 -3.21
C ILE A 199 -3.83 30.46 -2.78
N ALA A 200 -3.47 30.84 -1.56
CA ALA A 200 -3.73 32.19 -1.04
C ALA A 200 -2.94 33.31 -1.78
N ARG A 201 -1.79 33.00 -2.39
CA ARG A 201 -0.91 34.00 -3.03
C ARG A 201 -1.08 34.11 -4.53
N VAL A 202 -1.21 32.96 -5.22
CA VAL A 202 -1.19 32.88 -6.70
C VAL A 202 -2.44 32.20 -7.26
N GLY A 203 -3.36 31.77 -6.40
CA GLY A 203 -4.56 31.04 -6.80
C GLY A 203 -4.32 29.55 -7.07
N PHE A 204 -5.40 28.78 -7.13
CA PHE A 204 -5.36 27.34 -7.34
C PHE A 204 -4.80 26.91 -8.71
N PRO A 205 -5.17 27.53 -9.85
CA PRO A 205 -4.62 27.14 -11.16
C PRO A 205 -3.09 27.18 -11.20
N TRP A 206 -2.48 28.27 -10.73
CA TRP A 206 -1.02 28.37 -10.70
C TRP A 206 -0.38 27.46 -9.65
N THR A 207 -1.04 27.23 -8.51
CA THR A 207 -0.57 26.26 -7.52
C THR A 207 -0.45 24.86 -8.13
N MET A 208 -1.46 24.41 -8.89
CA MET A 208 -1.43 23.11 -9.55
C MET A 208 -0.34 23.01 -10.62
N ARG A 209 -0.08 24.09 -11.36
CA ARG A 209 1.03 24.13 -12.34
C ARG A 209 2.40 24.07 -11.67
N ILE A 210 2.60 24.82 -10.58
CA ILE A 210 3.84 24.79 -9.78
C ILE A 210 4.10 23.37 -9.27
N LEU A 211 3.07 22.70 -8.73
CA LEU A 211 3.15 21.31 -8.31
C LEU A 211 3.52 20.38 -9.48
N ALA A 212 2.87 20.53 -10.63
CA ALA A 212 3.14 19.71 -11.80
C ALA A 212 4.58 19.88 -12.31
N PHE A 213 5.14 21.09 -12.33
CA PHE A 213 6.55 21.31 -12.69
C PHE A 213 7.53 20.72 -11.67
N MET A 214 7.24 20.88 -10.37
CA MET A 214 8.05 20.28 -9.31
C MET A 214 8.03 18.75 -9.38
N PHE A 215 6.85 18.17 -9.58
CA PHE A 215 6.70 16.73 -9.75
C PHE A 215 7.38 16.24 -11.02
N LEU A 216 7.33 16.99 -12.13
CA LEU A 216 8.05 16.64 -13.35
C LEU A 216 9.57 16.55 -13.08
N ALA A 217 10.15 17.50 -12.34
CA ALA A 217 11.57 17.46 -11.99
C ALA A 217 11.91 16.25 -11.10
N MET A 218 11.10 15.97 -10.06
CA MET A 218 11.32 14.83 -9.17
C MET A 218 11.10 13.49 -9.88
N LEU A 219 10.10 13.38 -10.74
CA LEU A 219 9.81 12.19 -11.53
C LEU A 219 10.81 11.98 -12.66
N ALA A 220 11.44 13.03 -13.18
CA ALA A 220 12.59 12.90 -14.08
C ALA A 220 13.75 12.21 -13.37
N VAL A 221 14.04 12.57 -12.11
CA VAL A 221 15.02 11.84 -11.29
C VAL A 221 14.61 10.38 -11.15
N SER A 222 13.35 10.08 -10.82
CA SER A 222 12.83 8.71 -10.74
C SER A 222 13.00 7.93 -12.05
N CYS A 223 12.71 8.55 -13.19
CA CYS A 223 12.85 7.91 -14.51
C CYS A 223 14.31 7.58 -14.86
N LEU A 224 15.28 8.38 -14.37
CA LEU A 224 16.70 8.17 -14.63
C LEU A 224 17.34 7.15 -13.68
N THR A 225 16.88 7.10 -12.42
CA THR A 225 17.51 6.27 -11.39
C THR A 225 16.81 4.93 -11.14
N VAL A 226 15.50 4.82 -11.31
CA VAL A 226 14.76 3.56 -11.07
C VAL A 226 14.96 2.61 -12.25
N LYS A 227 15.62 1.49 -11.96
CA LYS A 227 15.97 0.45 -12.93
C LYS A 227 15.56 -0.93 -12.39
N SER A 228 15.13 -1.82 -13.28
CA SER A 228 14.92 -3.23 -12.91
C SER A 228 16.24 -3.98 -12.99
N ARG A 229 16.49 -4.81 -11.98
CA ARG A 229 17.57 -5.80 -12.01
C ARG A 229 17.19 -7.03 -12.85
N LEU A 230 15.92 -7.42 -12.79
CA LEU A 230 15.42 -8.61 -13.47
C LEU A 230 14.93 -8.26 -14.87
N LEU A 231 15.33 -9.07 -15.84
CA LEU A 231 14.82 -8.97 -17.21
C LEU A 231 13.33 -9.34 -17.21
N PRO A 232 12.44 -8.46 -17.71
CA PRO A 232 11.03 -8.77 -17.81
C PRO A 232 10.82 -10.00 -18.71
N ARG A 233 9.89 -10.87 -18.31
CA ARG A 233 9.50 -12.05 -19.09
C ARG A 233 8.02 -11.91 -19.43
N PRO A 234 7.67 -11.42 -20.63
CA PRO A 234 6.28 -11.22 -21.01
C PRO A 234 5.53 -12.54 -20.94
N THR A 235 4.50 -12.59 -20.10
CA THR A 235 3.59 -13.73 -19.99
C THR A 235 2.17 -13.30 -20.37
N PRO A 236 1.40 -14.16 -21.08
CA PRO A 236 0.03 -13.83 -21.46
C PRO A 236 -0.83 -13.62 -20.22
N VAL A 237 -1.84 -12.74 -20.31
CA VAL A 237 -2.76 -12.50 -19.20
C VAL A 237 -3.64 -13.73 -19.01
N ARG A 238 -3.53 -14.36 -17.85
CA ARG A 238 -4.38 -15.50 -17.46
C ARG A 238 -5.10 -15.13 -16.16
N PHE A 239 -6.40 -15.34 -16.12
CA PHE A 239 -7.19 -15.09 -14.90
C PHE A 239 -6.69 -15.92 -13.71
N ALA A 240 -6.18 -17.13 -13.99
CA ALA A 240 -5.54 -17.99 -12.99
C ALA A 240 -4.39 -17.31 -12.23
N ASP A 241 -3.67 -16.37 -12.84
CA ASP A 241 -2.54 -15.69 -12.19
C ASP A 241 -3.00 -14.71 -11.10
N TYR A 242 -4.26 -14.25 -11.15
CA TYR A 242 -4.86 -13.41 -10.12
C TYR A 242 -5.59 -14.23 -9.05
N TYR A 243 -6.13 -15.40 -9.43
CA TYR A 243 -6.84 -16.27 -8.51
C TYR A 243 -5.91 -17.18 -7.69
N ARG A 244 -4.87 -17.76 -8.31
CA ARG A 244 -3.94 -18.70 -7.67
C ARG A 244 -3.27 -18.13 -6.40
N PRO A 245 -2.80 -16.86 -6.35
CA PRO A 245 -2.24 -16.32 -5.11
C PRO A 245 -3.27 -16.29 -3.97
N LEU A 246 -4.57 -16.19 -4.26
CA LEU A 246 -5.62 -16.19 -3.23
C LEU A 246 -5.93 -17.59 -2.69
N THR A 247 -5.48 -18.66 -3.36
CA THR A 247 -5.61 -20.03 -2.85
C THR A 247 -4.43 -20.44 -1.96
N GLU A 248 -3.33 -19.68 -1.98
CA GLU A 248 -2.20 -19.86 -1.07
C GLU A 248 -2.57 -19.34 0.34
N PRO A 249 -2.61 -20.18 1.39
CA PRO A 249 -3.14 -19.79 2.69
C PRO A 249 -2.49 -18.54 3.30
N THR A 250 -1.16 -18.45 3.28
CA THR A 250 -0.45 -17.29 3.82
C THR A 250 -0.81 -15.99 3.08
N MET A 251 -0.89 -16.05 1.74
CA MET A 251 -1.22 -14.89 0.92
C MET A 251 -2.67 -14.47 1.15
N ALA A 252 -3.62 -15.41 1.20
CA ALA A 252 -5.02 -15.14 1.51
C ALA A 252 -5.17 -14.43 2.86
N PHE A 253 -4.47 -14.88 3.90
CA PHE A 253 -4.48 -14.24 5.21
C PHE A 253 -3.81 -12.85 5.20
N VAL A 254 -2.74 -12.64 4.44
CA VAL A 254 -2.12 -11.30 4.27
C VAL A 254 -3.07 -10.34 3.55
N VAL A 255 -3.79 -10.80 2.53
CA VAL A 255 -4.80 -10.01 1.83
C VAL A 255 -5.97 -9.65 2.75
N ALA A 256 -6.49 -10.62 3.52
CA ALA A 256 -7.54 -10.37 4.50
C ALA A 256 -7.08 -9.39 5.59
N ALA A 257 -5.85 -9.57 6.10
CA ALA A 257 -5.25 -8.67 7.06
C ALA A 257 -5.16 -7.23 6.52
N GLY A 258 -4.69 -7.09 5.27
CA GLY A 258 -4.66 -5.83 4.54
C GLY A 258 -6.02 -5.16 4.47
N PHE A 259 -7.05 -5.89 4.02
CA PHE A 259 -8.42 -5.37 3.90
C PHE A 259 -8.94 -4.82 5.22
N PHE A 260 -8.88 -5.59 6.31
CA PHE A 260 -9.38 -5.17 7.63
C PHE A 260 -8.57 -4.03 8.23
N SER A 261 -7.24 -4.01 8.03
CA SER A 261 -6.41 -2.87 8.46
C SER A 261 -6.78 -1.60 7.69
N PHE A 262 -6.93 -1.65 6.36
CA PHE A 262 -7.28 -0.49 5.54
C PHE A 262 -8.71 0.01 5.76
N LEU A 263 -9.60 -0.85 6.26
CA LEU A 263 -10.94 -0.46 6.71
C LEU A 263 -10.91 0.57 7.87
N GLY A 264 -9.86 0.54 8.69
CA GLY A 264 -9.68 1.46 9.82
C GLY A 264 -8.56 2.49 9.65
N ILE A 265 -7.54 2.23 8.84
CA ILE A 265 -6.27 2.98 8.88
C ILE A 265 -6.39 4.49 8.56
N PHE A 266 -7.38 4.87 7.74
CA PHE A 266 -7.61 6.27 7.36
C PHE A 266 -8.53 7.01 8.33
N LEU A 267 -9.28 6.31 9.19
CA LEU A 267 -10.26 6.95 10.08
C LEU A 267 -9.60 7.92 11.07
N PRO A 268 -8.45 7.61 11.70
CA PRO A 268 -7.78 8.57 12.56
C PRO A 268 -7.27 9.79 11.80
N PHE A 269 -6.77 9.63 10.57
CA PHE A 269 -6.36 10.76 9.73
C PHE A 269 -7.54 11.70 9.42
N ASN A 270 -8.72 11.13 9.18
CA ASN A 270 -9.92 11.90 8.78
C ASN A 270 -10.64 12.54 9.98
N TYR A 271 -10.75 11.83 11.09
CA TYR A 271 -11.65 12.20 12.19
C TYR A 271 -10.95 12.76 13.44
N LEU A 272 -9.64 12.55 13.61
CA LEU A 272 -8.93 13.04 14.80
C LEU A 272 -9.00 14.57 14.91
N ILE A 273 -8.87 15.29 13.80
CA ILE A 273 -8.90 16.77 13.76
C ILE A 273 -10.29 17.28 14.17
N ILE A 274 -11.33 16.73 13.56
CA ILE A 274 -12.73 17.14 13.80
C ILE A 274 -13.12 16.81 15.24
N GLN A 275 -12.75 15.62 15.73
CA GLN A 275 -12.98 15.21 17.11
C GLN A 275 -12.25 16.13 18.10
N ALA A 276 -10.98 16.46 17.85
CA ALA A 276 -10.20 17.36 18.69
C ALA A 276 -10.82 18.75 18.77
N GLN A 277 -11.32 19.27 17.65
CA GLN A 277 -12.01 20.55 17.60
C GLN A 277 -13.31 20.51 18.42
N GLN A 278 -14.11 19.46 18.28
CA GLN A 278 -15.34 19.28 19.08
C GLN A 278 -15.06 19.10 20.58
N ALA A 279 -13.93 18.48 20.94
CA ALA A 279 -13.48 18.36 22.32
C ALA A 279 -12.94 19.67 22.92
N GLY A 280 -12.97 20.79 22.17
CA GLY A 280 -12.55 22.11 22.66
C GLY A 280 -11.04 22.36 22.58
N MET A 281 -10.29 21.59 21.79
CA MET A 281 -8.87 21.87 21.56
C MET A 281 -8.69 23.26 20.92
N SER A 282 -7.64 23.98 21.35
CA SER A 282 -7.33 25.32 20.82
C SER A 282 -7.30 25.34 19.28
N PRO A 283 -7.99 26.30 18.62
CA PRO A 283 -7.95 26.47 17.17
C PRO A 283 -6.53 26.68 16.60
N THR A 284 -5.58 27.13 17.42
CA THR A 284 -4.18 27.28 17.03
C THR A 284 -3.41 25.95 16.99
N LEU A 285 -3.88 24.92 17.69
CA LEU A 285 -3.23 23.61 17.78
C LEU A 285 -3.85 22.57 16.83
N VAL A 286 -5.17 22.61 16.63
CA VAL A 286 -5.90 21.67 15.77
C VAL A 286 -5.25 21.47 14.39
N PRO A 287 -4.80 22.52 13.66
CA PRO A 287 -4.15 22.35 12.35
C PRO A 287 -2.83 21.58 12.38
N TYR A 288 -2.16 21.48 13.53
CA TYR A 288 -0.89 20.77 13.67
C TYR A 288 -1.05 19.26 13.88
N LEU A 289 -2.25 18.76 14.20
CA LEU A 289 -2.47 17.32 14.44
C LEU A 289 -2.11 16.45 13.23
N LEU A 290 -2.49 16.87 12.02
CA LEU A 290 -2.17 16.15 10.79
C LEU A 290 -0.67 16.21 10.44
N PRO A 291 0.01 17.37 10.49
CA PRO A 291 1.47 17.43 10.43
C PRO A 291 2.17 16.55 11.47
N ILE A 292 1.70 16.49 12.72
CA ILE A 292 2.26 15.64 13.77
C ILE A 292 2.14 14.15 13.39
N LEU A 293 0.96 13.72 12.95
CA LEU A 293 0.71 12.36 12.44
C LEU A 293 1.69 11.99 11.31
N ASN A 294 1.77 12.85 10.28
CA ASN A 294 2.63 12.60 9.13
C ASN A 294 4.12 12.66 9.51
N ALA A 295 4.54 13.59 10.36
CA ALA A 295 5.92 13.69 10.85
C ALA A 295 6.32 12.45 11.66
N ALA A 296 5.47 11.99 12.58
CA ALA A 296 5.71 10.78 13.37
C ALA A 296 5.76 9.51 12.51
N SER A 297 5.06 9.51 11.36
CA SER A 297 5.11 8.38 10.42
C SER A 297 6.44 8.22 9.69
N ILE A 298 7.29 9.25 9.62
CA ILE A 298 8.63 9.17 8.99
C ILE A 298 9.53 8.18 9.75
N PRO A 299 9.83 8.38 11.06
CA PRO A 299 10.58 7.39 11.83
C PRO A 299 9.80 6.08 11.95
N GLY A 300 8.46 6.13 11.97
CA GLY A 300 7.58 4.98 11.91
C GLY A 300 7.78 4.11 10.67
N ARG A 301 8.13 4.68 9.51
CA ARG A 301 8.41 3.91 8.28
C ARG A 301 9.81 3.32 8.28
N ILE A 302 10.78 4.04 8.84
CA ILE A 302 12.19 3.67 8.74
C ILE A 302 12.59 2.68 9.85
N LEU A 303 12.27 2.98 11.12
CA LEU A 303 12.77 2.21 12.26
C LEU A 303 12.17 0.80 12.34
N PRO A 304 10.83 0.60 12.26
CA PRO A 304 10.23 -0.73 12.11
C PRO A 304 10.74 -1.49 10.89
N GLY A 305 11.01 -0.83 9.77
CA GLY A 305 11.62 -1.49 8.61
C GLY A 305 13.00 -2.09 8.94
N ILE A 306 13.89 -1.30 9.54
CA ILE A 306 15.24 -1.73 9.96
C ILE A 306 15.17 -2.85 11.00
N LEU A 307 14.28 -2.72 11.99
CA LEU A 307 14.10 -3.71 13.03
C LEU A 307 13.45 -5.00 12.48
N GLY A 308 12.56 -4.89 11.49
CA GLY A 308 11.85 -6.02 10.89
C GLY A 308 12.79 -6.92 10.12
N ASP A 309 13.77 -6.33 9.43
CA ASP A 309 14.85 -7.09 8.78
C ASP A 309 15.76 -7.82 9.80
N LYS A 310 15.75 -7.45 11.09
CA LYS A 310 16.53 -8.12 12.15
C LYS A 310 15.71 -9.17 12.91
N VAL A 311 14.52 -8.80 13.38
CA VAL A 311 13.68 -9.58 14.32
C VAL A 311 12.63 -10.45 13.60
N GLY A 312 12.38 -10.18 12.31
CA GLY A 312 11.36 -10.85 11.49
C GLY A 312 10.29 -9.86 11.05
N ARG A 313 9.97 -9.86 9.76
CA ARG A 313 9.06 -8.89 9.15
C ARG A 313 7.63 -9.13 9.61
N PHE A 314 7.22 -10.39 9.71
CA PHE A 314 5.89 -10.73 10.22
C PHE A 314 5.74 -10.39 11.70
N ASN A 315 6.74 -10.75 12.52
CA ASN A 315 6.71 -10.48 13.96
C ASN A 315 6.53 -8.98 14.22
N LEU A 316 7.25 -8.15 13.46
CA LEU A 316 7.20 -6.72 13.64
C LEU A 316 5.98 -6.05 12.99
N MET A 317 5.46 -6.62 11.90
CA MET A 317 4.16 -6.24 11.34
C MET A 317 3.02 -6.47 12.36
N ILE A 318 3.00 -7.61 13.04
CA ILE A 318 2.00 -7.91 14.07
C ILE A 318 2.11 -6.90 15.21
N LEU A 319 3.33 -6.64 15.71
CA LEU A 319 3.54 -5.68 16.79
C LEU A 319 3.05 -4.28 16.42
N ILE A 320 3.43 -3.79 15.23
CA ILE A 320 3.08 -2.42 14.85
C ILE A 320 1.58 -2.27 14.58
N SER A 321 0.95 -3.28 13.96
CA SER A 321 -0.49 -3.30 13.73
C SER A 321 -1.28 -3.37 15.04
N PHE A 322 -0.78 -4.18 15.99
CA PHE A 322 -1.33 -4.25 17.34
C PHE A 322 -1.26 -2.89 18.03
N ILE A 323 -0.10 -2.20 17.99
CA ILE A 323 0.06 -0.87 18.59
C ILE A 323 -0.94 0.12 17.97
N SER A 324 -1.13 0.12 16.65
CA SER A 324 -2.09 1.03 16.00
C SER A 324 -3.54 0.78 16.46
N GLY A 325 -3.97 -0.48 16.51
CA GLY A 325 -5.32 -0.84 16.98
C GLY A 325 -5.51 -0.59 18.48
N ALA A 326 -4.55 -1.03 19.30
CA ALA A 326 -4.59 -0.88 20.75
C ALA A 326 -4.50 0.59 21.18
N ALA A 327 -3.64 1.42 20.58
CA ALA A 327 -3.56 2.84 20.89
C ALA A 327 -4.88 3.56 20.56
N THR A 328 -5.57 3.14 19.50
CA THR A 328 -6.90 3.66 19.16
C THR A 328 -7.91 3.37 20.27
N LEU A 329 -7.88 2.16 20.85
CA LEU A 329 -8.82 1.78 21.91
C LEU A 329 -8.44 2.30 23.31
N VAL A 330 -7.14 2.28 23.64
CA VAL A 330 -6.64 2.50 25.00
C VAL A 330 -6.18 3.95 25.23
N LEU A 331 -5.85 4.69 24.17
CA LEU A 331 -5.38 6.07 24.30
C LEU A 331 -6.39 7.07 23.70
N TRP A 332 -6.89 6.83 22.49
CA TRP A 332 -7.82 7.79 21.86
C TRP A 332 -9.17 7.83 22.57
N ILE A 333 -9.79 6.68 22.87
CA ILE A 333 -11.10 6.62 23.55
C ILE A 333 -11.09 7.33 24.92
N PRO A 334 -10.26 6.92 25.92
CA PRO A 334 -10.28 7.59 27.22
C PRO A 334 -9.64 8.99 27.17
N GLY A 335 -8.74 9.23 26.23
CA GLY A 335 -8.05 10.51 26.05
C GLY A 335 -8.80 11.54 25.22
N SER A 336 -10.02 11.24 24.73
CA SER A 336 -10.75 12.08 23.77
C SER A 336 -11.03 13.50 24.26
N GLY A 337 -11.06 13.75 25.57
CA GLY A 337 -11.23 15.09 26.15
C GLY A 337 -9.92 15.80 26.51
N SER A 338 -8.75 15.17 26.35
CA SER A 338 -7.47 15.74 26.77
C SER A 338 -6.61 16.11 25.57
N THR A 339 -6.24 17.39 25.47
CA THR A 339 -5.36 17.89 24.40
C THR A 339 -4.04 17.11 24.34
N GLY A 340 -3.42 16.84 25.49
CA GLY A 340 -2.17 16.10 25.55
C GLY A 340 -2.33 14.64 25.08
N ALA A 341 -3.44 13.98 25.45
CA ALA A 341 -3.69 12.60 25.05
C ALA A 341 -3.98 12.47 23.54
N ILE A 342 -4.70 13.43 22.95
CA ILE A 342 -4.95 13.49 21.51
C ILE A 342 -3.64 13.66 20.73
N ILE A 343 -2.75 14.56 21.17
CA ILE A 343 -1.43 14.76 20.56
C ILE A 343 -0.57 13.50 20.68
N ALA A 344 -0.53 12.89 21.88
CA ALA A 344 0.20 11.65 22.12
C ALA A 344 -0.32 10.49 21.25
N TYR A 345 -1.64 10.37 21.11
CA TYR A 345 -2.27 9.42 20.20
C TYR A 345 -1.86 9.68 18.74
N GLY A 346 -1.96 10.93 18.28
CA GLY A 346 -1.54 11.30 16.92
C GLY A 346 -0.09 10.90 16.62
N ALA A 347 0.83 11.10 17.57
CA ALA A 347 2.23 10.70 17.40
C ALA A 347 2.41 9.17 17.38
N ILE A 348 1.84 8.43 18.35
CA ILE A 348 1.95 6.97 18.43
C ILE A 348 1.27 6.29 17.24
N TYR A 349 0.10 6.78 16.85
CA TYR A 349 -0.62 6.30 15.68
C TYR A 349 0.14 6.60 14.40
N GLY A 350 0.68 7.82 14.24
CA GLY A 350 1.52 8.18 13.10
C GLY A 350 2.72 7.24 12.95
N PHE A 351 3.45 7.00 14.04
CA PHE A 351 4.57 6.07 14.06
C PHE A 351 4.15 4.64 13.68
N SER A 352 3.10 4.12 14.31
CA SER A 352 2.67 2.74 14.13
C SER A 352 2.04 2.47 12.74
N SER A 353 1.17 3.37 12.28
CA SER A 353 0.60 3.32 10.92
C SER A 353 1.68 3.47 9.85
N GLY A 354 2.71 4.31 10.08
CA GLY A 354 3.88 4.40 9.21
C GLY A 354 4.63 3.07 9.09
N GLY A 355 4.83 2.37 10.21
CA GLY A 355 5.48 1.06 10.21
C GLY A 355 4.68 0.01 9.48
N TYR A 356 3.35 0.03 9.63
CA TYR A 356 2.45 -0.83 8.87
C TYR A 356 2.62 -0.65 7.34
N VAL A 357 2.55 0.59 6.86
CA VAL A 357 2.58 0.87 5.40
C VAL A 357 3.92 0.47 4.77
N SER A 358 5.03 0.61 5.49
CA SER A 358 6.37 0.22 5.00
C SER A 358 6.64 -1.28 5.08
N LEU A 359 6.17 -1.95 6.13
CA LEU A 359 6.37 -3.39 6.33
C LEU A 359 5.46 -4.24 5.43
N ALA A 360 4.28 -3.76 5.03
CA ALA A 360 3.31 -4.57 4.32
C ALA A 360 3.83 -5.09 2.97
N PRO A 361 4.43 -4.26 2.10
CA PRO A 361 5.07 -4.74 0.87
C PRO A 361 6.27 -5.65 1.15
N ALA A 362 6.99 -5.45 2.26
CA ALA A 362 8.15 -6.26 2.62
C ALA A 362 7.74 -7.69 3.04
N VAL A 363 6.67 -7.80 3.82
CA VAL A 363 6.03 -9.06 4.21
C VAL A 363 5.51 -9.79 2.96
N LEU A 364 4.82 -9.06 2.08
CA LEU A 364 4.31 -9.64 0.84
C LEU A 364 5.45 -10.17 -0.05
N GLY A 365 6.51 -9.39 -0.23
CA GLY A 365 7.66 -9.81 -1.03
C GLY A 365 8.41 -11.00 -0.45
N GLN A 366 8.30 -11.27 0.85
CA GLN A 366 8.92 -12.44 1.47
C GLN A 366 8.21 -13.75 1.11
N ILE A 367 6.90 -13.72 0.95
CA ILE A 367 6.06 -14.88 0.64
C ILE A 367 5.76 -15.01 -0.85
N SER A 368 6.38 -14.18 -1.68
CA SER A 368 6.10 -14.04 -3.10
C SER A 368 7.33 -14.37 -3.93
N ASP A 369 7.13 -15.04 -5.06
CA ASP A 369 8.15 -15.07 -6.10
C ASP A 369 8.37 -13.64 -6.63
N ILE A 370 9.63 -13.25 -6.76
CA ILE A 370 10.01 -11.93 -7.26
C ILE A 370 9.52 -11.66 -8.69
N ARG A 371 9.25 -12.72 -9.47
CA ARG A 371 8.76 -12.63 -10.85
C ARG A 371 7.29 -12.24 -10.96
N GLU A 372 6.52 -12.45 -9.89
CA GLU A 372 5.08 -12.16 -9.81
C GLU A 372 4.78 -11.03 -8.82
N ILE A 373 5.82 -10.32 -8.39
CA ILE A 373 5.74 -9.40 -7.26
C ILE A 373 4.79 -8.23 -7.54
N GLY A 374 4.78 -7.72 -8.77
CA GLY A 374 3.88 -6.66 -9.18
C GLY A 374 2.43 -7.13 -9.15
N THR A 375 2.15 -8.31 -9.72
CA THR A 375 0.81 -8.93 -9.72
C THR A 375 0.30 -9.17 -8.29
N ARG A 376 1.13 -9.76 -7.41
CA ARG A 376 0.76 -10.03 -6.02
C ARG A 376 0.53 -8.75 -5.22
N LEU A 377 1.37 -7.73 -5.38
CA LEU A 377 1.11 -6.40 -4.81
C LEU A 377 -0.22 -5.83 -5.32
N GLY A 378 -0.47 -5.93 -6.61
CA GLY A 378 -1.69 -5.46 -7.25
C GLY A 378 -2.94 -6.08 -6.65
N ILE A 379 -2.94 -7.40 -6.44
CA ILE A 379 -4.01 -8.13 -5.76
C ILE A 379 -4.21 -7.60 -4.34
N THR A 380 -3.15 -7.52 -3.53
CA THR A 380 -3.28 -7.00 -2.15
C THR A 380 -3.82 -5.57 -2.13
N PHE A 381 -3.30 -4.69 -2.99
CA PHE A 381 -3.71 -3.29 -3.00
C PHE A 381 -5.14 -3.06 -3.51
N ILE A 382 -5.67 -3.87 -4.44
CA ILE A 382 -7.07 -3.72 -4.86
C ILE A 382 -8.02 -4.04 -3.70
N PHE A 383 -7.78 -5.10 -2.92
CA PHE A 383 -8.57 -5.39 -1.72
C PHE A 383 -8.41 -4.31 -0.65
N ASN A 384 -7.19 -3.84 -0.40
CA ASN A 384 -6.94 -2.74 0.52
C ASN A 384 -7.68 -1.45 0.11
N SER A 385 -7.78 -1.18 -1.20
CA SER A 385 -8.51 -0.03 -1.73
C SER A 385 -10.00 -0.12 -1.45
N VAL A 386 -10.59 -1.31 -1.61
CA VAL A 386 -11.99 -1.56 -1.24
C VAL A 386 -12.19 -1.34 0.26
N GLY A 387 -11.27 -1.85 1.10
CA GLY A 387 -11.29 -1.60 2.54
C GLY A 387 -11.28 -0.10 2.87
N ALA A 388 -10.35 0.66 2.30
CA ALA A 388 -10.27 2.11 2.50
C ALA A 388 -11.53 2.87 2.03
N LEU A 389 -12.08 2.49 0.87
CA LEU A 389 -13.26 3.10 0.28
C LEU A 389 -14.52 2.84 1.12
N VAL A 390 -14.66 1.64 1.69
CA VAL A 390 -15.79 1.27 2.56
C VAL A 390 -15.63 1.85 3.96
N GLY A 391 -14.40 1.89 4.48
CA GLY A 391 -14.10 2.31 5.85
C GLY A 391 -14.57 3.73 6.17
N SER A 392 -14.30 4.68 5.27
CA SER A 392 -14.62 6.10 5.52
C SER A 392 -16.14 6.38 5.58
N PRO A 393 -16.97 5.93 4.62
CA PRO A 393 -18.43 6.05 4.73
C PRO A 393 -19.03 5.34 5.95
N VAL A 394 -18.54 4.14 6.28
CA VAL A 394 -18.99 3.41 7.48
C VAL A 394 -18.66 4.21 8.74
N GLY A 395 -17.44 4.74 8.85
CA GLY A 395 -17.06 5.64 9.95
C GLY A 395 -17.98 6.86 10.05
N GLY A 396 -18.26 7.53 8.93
CA GLY A 396 -19.17 8.67 8.89
C GLY A 396 -20.60 8.33 9.31
N ALA A 397 -21.14 7.20 8.85
CA ALA A 397 -22.46 6.73 9.24
C ALA A 397 -22.55 6.40 10.73
N ILE A 398 -21.49 5.81 11.31
CA ILE A 398 -21.41 5.51 12.75
C ILE A 398 -21.44 6.81 13.58
N VAL A 399 -20.69 7.84 13.15
CA VAL A 399 -20.70 9.15 13.81
C VAL A 399 -22.08 9.80 13.71
N ALA A 400 -22.68 9.81 12.52
CA ALA A 400 -24.01 10.38 12.30
C ALA A 400 -25.12 9.69 13.12
N ALA A 401 -25.11 8.36 13.19
CA ALA A 401 -26.07 7.59 13.98
C ALA A 401 -25.98 7.90 15.48
N ARG A 402 -24.77 8.17 15.99
CA ARG A 402 -24.56 8.52 17.39
C ARG A 402 -25.04 9.93 17.72
N HIS A 403 -24.77 10.90 16.85
CA HIS A 403 -25.32 12.26 17.00
C HIS A 403 -26.85 12.29 16.95
N ALA A 404 -27.50 11.39 16.21
CA ALA A 404 -28.96 11.31 16.13
C ALA A 404 -29.63 10.70 17.39
N GLY A 405 -28.89 9.96 18.21
CA GLY A 405 -29.45 9.18 19.33
C GLY A 405 -28.93 9.54 20.73
N ALA A 406 -27.90 10.37 20.86
CA ALA A 406 -27.27 10.67 22.16
C ALA A 406 -27.71 12.05 22.70
N GLY A 407 -28.32 12.08 23.87
CA GLY A 407 -28.40 13.29 24.67
C GLY A 407 -27.00 13.70 25.14
N ASN A 408 -26.47 14.81 24.59
CA ASN A 408 -25.34 15.70 24.93
C ASN A 408 -24.21 15.35 25.95
N ASN A 409 -24.08 14.15 26.51
CA ASN A 409 -23.18 13.90 27.66
C ASN A 409 -22.09 12.83 27.39
N GLY A 410 -21.68 12.58 26.14
CA GLY A 410 -20.69 11.54 25.82
C GLY A 410 -19.71 11.87 24.68
N ASN A 411 -18.70 11.03 24.51
CA ASN A 411 -17.80 11.08 23.34
C ASN A 411 -18.57 10.66 22.07
N ASP A 412 -18.86 11.63 21.20
CA ASP A 412 -19.62 11.45 19.96
C ASP A 412 -18.93 10.55 18.93
N TYR A 413 -17.61 10.34 19.08
CA TYR A 413 -16.81 9.52 18.18
C TYR A 413 -16.55 8.11 18.71
N LEU A 414 -17.09 7.76 19.89
CA LEU A 414 -16.82 6.45 20.52
C LEU A 414 -17.08 5.27 19.59
N GLY A 415 -18.20 5.27 18.85
CA GLY A 415 -18.54 4.19 17.92
C GLY A 415 -17.50 4.07 16.79
N LEU A 416 -17.04 5.20 16.25
CA LEU A 416 -16.01 5.24 15.21
C LEU A 416 -14.67 4.74 15.74
N GLN A 417 -14.29 5.14 16.96
CA GLN A 417 -13.06 4.72 17.60
C GLN A 417 -13.04 3.21 17.89
N LEU A 418 -14.16 2.67 18.38
CA LEU A 418 -14.35 1.24 18.61
C LEU A 418 -14.26 0.46 17.30
N PHE A 419 -14.98 0.89 16.27
CA PHE A 419 -14.92 0.27 14.95
C PHE A 419 -13.48 0.28 14.40
N CYS A 420 -12.84 1.45 14.38
CA CYS A 420 -11.46 1.63 13.91
C CYS A 420 -10.48 0.70 14.63
N GLY A 421 -10.49 0.70 15.97
CA GLY A 421 -9.56 -0.11 16.76
C GLY A 421 -9.83 -1.60 16.56
N ALA A 422 -11.09 -2.03 16.57
CA ALA A 422 -11.47 -3.43 16.41
C ALA A 422 -11.07 -3.99 15.04
N VAL A 423 -11.37 -3.31 13.94
CA VAL A 423 -11.05 -3.80 12.58
C VAL A 423 -9.53 -3.88 12.36
N MET A 424 -8.75 -2.95 12.92
CA MET A 424 -7.29 -3.01 12.88
C MET A 424 -6.73 -4.19 13.68
N LEU A 425 -7.34 -4.52 14.84
CA LEU A 425 -6.96 -5.70 15.62
C LEU A 425 -7.36 -7.01 14.92
N VAL A 426 -8.49 -7.04 14.22
CA VAL A 426 -8.86 -8.18 13.35
C VAL A 426 -7.82 -8.37 12.26
N GLY A 427 -7.38 -7.29 11.60
CA GLY A 427 -6.27 -7.34 10.62
C GLY A 427 -4.98 -7.87 11.25
N THR A 428 -4.67 -7.46 12.48
CA THR A 428 -3.52 -7.95 13.25
C THR A 428 -3.62 -9.46 13.51
N ALA A 429 -4.80 -9.98 13.87
CA ALA A 429 -5.04 -11.40 14.07
C ALA A 429 -4.79 -12.19 12.78
N PHE A 430 -5.23 -11.69 11.62
CA PHE A 430 -4.94 -12.32 10.34
C PHE A 430 -3.44 -12.34 9.99
N PHE A 431 -2.68 -11.28 10.30
CA PHE A 431 -1.20 -11.34 10.19
C PHE A 431 -0.58 -12.39 11.11
N ALA A 432 -1.11 -12.55 12.33
CA ALA A 432 -0.66 -13.58 13.26
C ALA A 432 -0.96 -15.00 12.73
N ILE A 433 -2.14 -15.21 12.14
CA ILE A 433 -2.49 -16.47 11.47
C ILE A 433 -1.60 -16.71 10.26
N ALA A 434 -1.34 -15.70 9.41
CA ALA A 434 -0.43 -15.81 8.28
C ALA A 434 0.99 -16.23 8.73
N ARG A 435 1.50 -15.59 9.78
CA ARG A 435 2.79 -15.94 10.41
C ARG A 435 2.78 -17.37 10.96
N TYR A 436 1.67 -17.79 11.56
CA TYR A 436 1.49 -19.17 12.04
C TYR A 436 1.54 -20.18 10.89
N THR A 437 0.92 -19.91 9.74
CA THR A 437 0.98 -20.83 8.58
C THR A 437 2.38 -21.04 8.02
N GLN A 438 3.32 -20.12 8.26
CA GLN A 438 4.69 -20.20 7.76
C GLN A 438 5.61 -21.04 8.66
N GLN A 439 5.51 -20.91 9.99
CA GLN A 439 6.48 -21.49 10.94
C GLN A 439 5.85 -22.07 12.23
N GLY A 440 4.52 -22.16 12.30
CA GLY A 440 3.79 -22.61 13.48
C GLY A 440 3.99 -21.68 14.69
N PHE A 441 3.96 -22.26 15.90
CA PHE A 441 4.13 -21.52 17.17
C PHE A 441 5.59 -21.15 17.50
N LYS A 442 6.58 -21.59 16.72
CA LYS A 442 7.99 -21.32 17.03
C LYS A 442 8.27 -19.81 17.01
N ILE A 443 8.94 -19.28 18.03
CA ILE A 443 9.42 -17.88 18.03
C ILE A 443 10.71 -17.82 17.20
N VAL A 444 10.54 -17.79 15.89
CA VAL A 444 11.63 -17.66 14.92
C VAL A 444 11.47 -16.37 14.13
N LYS A 445 12.58 -15.91 13.56
CA LYS A 445 12.59 -14.84 12.57
C LYS A 445 11.81 -15.32 11.34
N VAL A 446 10.61 -14.78 11.17
CA VAL A 446 9.79 -14.94 9.95
C VAL A 446 9.90 -13.65 9.19
#